data_AF-A0A2E1MU89-F1
#
_entry.id   AF-A0A2E1MU89-F1
#
_cell.length_a   1.000
_cell.length_b   1.000
_cell.length_c   1.000
_cell.angle_alpha   90.00
_cell.angle_beta   90.00
_cell.angle_gamma   90.00
#
_symmetry.space_group_name_H-M   'P 1'
#
loop_
_entity.id
_entity.type
_entity.pdbx_description
1 polymer ?
#
loop_
_entity_poly.entity_id
_entity_poly.type
_entity_poly.pdbx_seq_one_letter_code
_entity_poly.pdbx_strand_id
1 'polypeptide(L)'
;MASLNFNSGKNFIIPTENDMTYRGLGGDDIYIISKAIPSNTKIQIIDTEGSNVIQLIDGITISTSLFTKNATRLTLSNGSEITINGADKFTYETSGNSTTGDIGSQWTYSQFVKGMGITSGPPASGSENGTANFVINDTFTVPEESEETPDDYTIVNIDVSSDTTINATNVPEDFRYEVGTDGISKEGAFAVTIDGFDKSNDKLTLVLIGGTSNLTTQQFDSIENIDVTSDGISGTQIYFAPDSSKDSATLILPNIEERIVDTWTVTTYTVEIIADINLV
;
A
#
# COMPACT_ATOMS: atom_id res chain seq x y z
N MET A 1 -6.09 32.09 16.12
CA MET A 1 -5.35 31.90 14.87
C MET A 1 -5.83 32.85 13.78
N ALA A 2 -4.95 33.74 13.33
CA ALA A 2 -5.16 34.53 12.11
C ALA A 2 -4.84 33.67 10.87
N SER A 3 -5.13 34.16 9.66
CA SER A 3 -4.79 33.44 8.43
C SER A 3 -4.00 34.30 7.46
N LEU A 4 -2.96 33.70 6.87
CA LEU A 4 -2.20 34.23 5.75
C LEU A 4 -2.55 33.43 4.49
N ASN A 5 -3.20 34.09 3.54
CA ASN A 5 -3.57 33.49 2.26
C ASN A 5 -2.55 33.88 1.19
N PHE A 6 -2.09 32.90 0.43
CA PHE A 6 -1.20 33.10 -0.70
C PHE A 6 -1.98 33.17 -2.01
N ASN A 7 -1.26 33.36 -3.12
CA ASN A 7 -1.88 33.51 -4.44
C ASN A 7 -1.99 32.14 -5.13
N SER A 8 -2.74 32.07 -6.24
CA SER A 8 -2.99 30.81 -6.95
C SER A 8 -1.80 30.26 -7.77
N GLY A 9 -0.60 30.82 -7.59
CA GLY A 9 0.61 30.40 -8.28
C GLY A 9 1.52 29.63 -7.32
N LYS A 10 2.47 28.87 -7.85
CA LYS A 10 3.43 28.12 -7.03
C LYS A 10 4.19 29.03 -6.06
N ASN A 11 4.08 28.77 -4.78
CA ASN A 11 4.69 29.53 -3.69
C ASN A 11 5.59 28.64 -2.83
N PHE A 12 6.69 29.24 -2.36
CA PHE A 12 7.60 28.63 -1.39
C PHE A 12 7.39 29.36 -0.07
N ILE A 13 6.83 28.65 0.90
CA ILE A 13 6.30 29.20 2.12
C ILE A 13 7.15 28.67 3.27
N ILE A 14 7.68 29.56 4.10
CA ILE A 14 8.42 29.20 5.32
C ILE A 14 7.55 29.64 6.50
N PRO A 15 6.74 28.74 7.09
CA PRO A 15 5.83 29.12 8.15
C PRO A 15 6.60 29.45 9.43
N THR A 16 6.47 30.66 9.97
CA THR A 16 7.21 31.12 11.18
C THR A 16 6.36 31.91 12.17
N GLU A 17 5.17 32.34 11.78
CA GLU A 17 4.30 33.18 12.61
C GLU A 17 3.54 32.35 13.64
N ASN A 18 3.53 32.81 14.89
CA ASN A 18 2.83 32.12 15.98
C ASN A 18 1.32 32.39 15.93
N ASP A 19 0.54 31.34 16.19
CA ASP A 19 -0.93 31.36 16.08
C ASP A 19 -1.38 31.83 14.68
N MET A 20 -0.80 31.22 13.64
CA MET A 20 -1.09 31.51 12.24
C MET A 20 -1.50 30.28 11.43
N THR A 21 -2.53 30.44 10.59
CA THR A 21 -2.92 29.48 9.55
C THR A 21 -2.38 29.95 8.19
N TYR A 22 -1.56 29.12 7.55
CA TYR A 22 -1.04 29.33 6.21
C TYR A 22 -1.92 28.60 5.20
N ARG A 23 -2.35 29.30 4.13
CA ARG A 23 -3.25 28.77 3.11
C ARG A 23 -2.75 29.16 1.71
N GLY A 24 -2.27 28.18 0.94
CA GLY A 24 -1.83 28.35 -0.45
C GLY A 24 -2.96 28.69 -1.41
N LEU A 25 -4.16 28.20 -1.09
CA LEU A 25 -5.37 28.27 -1.89
C LEU A 25 -5.29 27.33 -3.08
N GLY A 26 -4.53 27.66 -4.11
CA GLY A 26 -4.30 26.79 -5.27
C GLY A 26 -2.94 27.05 -5.88
N GLY A 27 -2.54 26.22 -6.84
CA GLY A 27 -1.13 26.15 -7.28
C GLY A 27 -0.41 24.98 -6.59
N ASP A 28 0.84 24.74 -6.97
CA ASP A 28 1.64 23.63 -6.43
C ASP A 28 2.65 24.17 -5.41
N ASP A 29 2.21 24.37 -4.17
CA ASP A 29 2.94 25.08 -3.14
C ASP A 29 3.88 24.19 -2.33
N ILE A 30 4.93 24.78 -1.75
CA ILE A 30 5.91 24.09 -0.91
C ILE A 30 5.98 24.76 0.46
N TYR A 31 5.66 24.02 1.51
CA TYR A 31 5.75 24.45 2.90
C TYR A 31 7.02 23.89 3.55
N ILE A 32 7.96 24.77 3.85
CA ILE A 32 9.30 24.42 4.31
C ILE A 32 9.36 24.48 5.84
N ILE A 33 9.31 23.31 6.46
CA ILE A 33 9.40 23.11 7.91
C ILE A 33 10.88 22.97 8.28
N SER A 34 11.38 23.90 9.08
CA SER A 34 12.81 24.01 9.36
C SER A 34 13.09 24.55 10.78
N LYS A 35 14.37 24.64 11.14
CA LYS A 35 14.83 25.28 12.39
C LYS A 35 14.56 26.78 12.46
N ALA A 36 14.10 27.41 11.37
CA ALA A 36 13.73 28.82 11.36
C ALA A 36 12.44 29.11 12.16
N ILE A 37 11.63 28.09 12.44
CA ILE A 37 10.42 28.21 13.25
C ILE A 37 10.81 28.64 14.68
N PRO A 38 10.33 29.79 15.19
CA PRO A 38 10.58 30.20 16.57
C PRO A 38 10.06 29.15 17.57
N SER A 39 10.64 29.06 18.76
CA SER A 39 10.21 28.10 19.79
C SER A 39 8.77 28.33 20.23
N ASN A 40 8.06 27.24 20.59
CA ASN A 40 6.68 27.27 21.08
C ASN A 40 5.68 27.94 20.13
N THR A 41 5.96 27.90 18.82
CA THR A 41 5.09 28.46 17.77
C THR A 41 4.00 27.48 17.42
N LYS A 42 2.76 27.96 17.26
CA LYS A 42 1.63 27.17 16.75
C LYS A 42 1.29 27.56 15.33
N ILE A 43 1.45 26.63 14.40
CA ILE A 43 1.21 26.81 12.97
C ILE A 43 0.11 25.84 12.52
N GLN A 44 -0.80 26.33 11.69
CA GLN A 44 -1.70 25.48 10.89
C GLN A 44 -1.40 25.66 9.41
N ILE A 45 -1.46 24.56 8.66
CA ILE A 45 -1.38 24.55 7.20
C ILE A 45 -2.68 23.93 6.67
N ILE A 46 -3.33 24.62 5.74
CA ILE A 46 -4.56 24.18 5.08
C ILE A 46 -4.48 24.52 3.60
N ASP A 47 -4.19 23.52 2.78
CA ASP A 47 -3.97 23.72 1.36
C ASP A 47 -4.20 22.45 0.55
N THR A 48 -5.45 22.26 0.13
CA THR A 48 -5.93 20.98 -0.39
C THR A 48 -6.20 20.99 -1.89
N GLU A 49 -5.86 22.07 -2.59
CA GLU A 49 -5.94 22.19 -4.05
C GLU A 49 -4.54 22.28 -4.62
N GLY A 50 -4.31 21.67 -5.79
CA GLY A 50 -2.98 21.55 -6.40
C GLY A 50 -2.12 20.44 -5.80
N SER A 51 -0.86 20.36 -6.24
CA SER A 51 0.12 19.34 -5.84
C SER A 51 1.08 19.91 -4.81
N ASN A 52 0.61 20.00 -3.56
CA ASN A 52 1.33 20.68 -2.49
C ASN A 52 2.33 19.76 -1.77
N VAL A 53 3.46 20.32 -1.34
CA VAL A 53 4.57 19.60 -0.69
C VAL A 53 4.81 20.15 0.71
N ILE A 54 4.88 19.26 1.70
CA ILE A 54 5.46 19.53 3.01
C ILE A 54 6.93 19.11 2.95
N GLN A 55 7.84 20.07 2.96
CA GLN A 55 9.28 19.83 2.96
C GLN A 55 9.83 19.90 4.38
N LEU A 56 10.44 18.81 4.85
CA LEU A 56 11.03 18.67 6.18
C LEU A 56 12.55 18.72 6.04
N ILE A 57 13.15 19.85 6.46
CA ILE A 57 14.60 20.05 6.35
C ILE A 57 15.36 19.21 7.37
N ASP A 58 16.53 18.71 6.98
CA ASP A 58 17.44 17.94 7.81
C ASP A 58 17.76 18.57 9.18
N GLY A 59 17.86 17.67 10.16
CA GLY A 59 18.28 17.98 11.51
C GLY A 59 17.21 18.61 12.39
N ILE A 60 15.96 18.78 11.92
CA ILE A 60 14.84 19.01 12.83
C ILE A 60 14.53 17.71 13.58
N THR A 61 14.13 17.84 14.84
CA THR A 61 13.67 16.72 15.66
C THR A 61 12.18 16.89 15.93
N ILE A 62 11.40 15.89 15.55
CA ILE A 62 9.98 15.77 15.86
C ILE A 62 9.89 15.04 17.21
N SER A 63 9.63 15.78 18.28
CA SER A 63 9.53 15.21 19.63
C SER A 63 8.31 14.28 19.74
N THR A 64 7.18 14.67 19.16
CA THR A 64 5.98 13.84 19.03
C THR A 64 5.30 14.11 17.69
N SER A 65 4.67 13.07 17.14
CA SER A 65 3.84 13.17 15.95
C SER A 65 2.50 12.49 16.25
N LEU A 66 1.39 13.13 15.87
CA LEU A 66 0.04 12.60 16.02
C LEU A 66 -0.62 12.56 14.64
N PHE A 67 -1.06 11.39 14.23
CA PHE A 67 -1.66 11.12 12.93
C PHE A 67 -3.13 10.74 13.06
N THR A 68 -3.90 11.10 12.04
CA THR A 68 -5.30 10.70 11.84
C THR A 68 -5.45 10.25 10.39
N LYS A 69 -6.66 9.92 9.94
CA LYS A 69 -6.91 9.59 8.53
C LYS A 69 -6.43 10.67 7.55
N ASN A 70 -6.57 11.96 7.90
CA ASN A 70 -6.41 13.08 6.97
C ASN A 70 -5.82 14.35 7.61
N ALA A 71 -5.19 14.24 8.77
CA ALA A 71 -4.53 15.34 9.45
C ALA A 71 -3.35 14.82 10.27
N THR A 72 -2.29 15.63 10.37
CA THR A 72 -1.15 15.34 11.25
C THR A 72 -0.80 16.57 12.08
N ARG A 73 -0.31 16.33 13.30
CA ARG A 73 0.36 17.34 14.12
C ARG A 73 1.77 16.87 14.43
N LEU A 74 2.75 17.66 14.01
CA LEU A 74 4.15 17.47 14.33
C LEU A 74 4.54 18.47 15.43
N THR A 75 5.01 17.97 16.57
CA THR A 75 5.59 18.80 17.62
C THR A 75 7.10 18.69 17.53
N LEU A 76 7.78 19.80 17.29
CA LEU A 76 9.23 19.86 17.20
C LEU A 76 9.89 19.89 18.59
N SER A 77 11.19 19.62 18.67
CA SER A 77 11.96 19.64 19.92
C SER A 77 12.05 21.03 20.58
N ASN A 78 11.80 22.11 19.83
CA ASN A 78 11.70 23.47 20.35
C ASN A 78 10.30 23.83 20.90
N GLY A 79 9.40 22.84 21.01
CA GLY A 79 8.03 23.00 21.52
C GLY A 79 7.02 23.53 20.51
N SER A 80 7.43 23.80 19.27
CA SER A 80 6.53 24.28 18.23
C SER A 80 5.63 23.18 17.70
N GLU A 81 4.36 23.51 17.43
CA GLU A 81 3.33 22.59 16.93
C GLU A 81 2.93 23.01 15.52
N ILE A 82 3.09 22.10 14.56
CA ILE A 82 2.67 22.29 13.17
C ILE A 82 1.53 21.31 12.91
N THR A 83 0.34 21.84 12.66
CA THR A 83 -0.84 21.04 12.30
C THR A 83 -1.12 21.19 10.82
N ILE A 84 -1.14 20.07 10.09
CA ILE A 84 -1.45 20.01 8.66
C ILE A 84 -2.84 19.38 8.52
N ASN A 85 -3.79 20.12 7.98
CA ASN A 85 -5.15 19.64 7.73
C ASN A 85 -5.30 19.24 6.25
N GLY A 86 -5.98 18.12 5.99
CA GLY A 86 -5.96 17.50 4.66
C GLY A 86 -4.60 16.91 4.33
N ALA A 87 -3.91 16.39 5.35
CA ALA A 87 -2.55 15.86 5.29
C ALA A 87 -2.36 14.74 4.25
N ASP A 88 -3.44 14.02 3.94
CA ASP A 88 -3.52 12.97 2.91
C ASP A 88 -3.43 13.49 1.47
N LYS A 89 -3.57 14.81 1.27
CA LYS A 89 -3.47 15.49 -0.03
C LYS A 89 -2.12 16.13 -0.30
N PHE A 90 -1.18 16.01 0.61
CA PHE A 90 0.18 16.54 0.45
C PHE A 90 1.16 15.41 0.10
N THR A 91 2.19 15.77 -0.65
CA THR A 91 3.44 15.01 -0.72
C THR A 91 4.36 15.45 0.42
N TYR A 92 5.06 14.51 1.04
CA TYR A 92 6.03 14.79 2.09
C TYR A 92 7.43 14.60 1.54
N GLU A 93 8.26 15.64 1.60
CA GLU A 93 9.65 15.57 1.16
C GLU A 93 10.57 15.65 2.38
N THR A 94 11.30 14.57 2.67
CA THR A 94 12.31 14.57 3.73
C THR A 94 13.68 14.87 3.13
N SER A 95 14.53 15.55 3.91
CA SER A 95 15.90 15.94 3.54
C SER A 95 16.06 16.88 2.34
N GLY A 96 14.95 17.33 1.75
CA GLY A 96 14.95 18.36 0.71
C GLY A 96 15.06 19.76 1.30
N ASN A 97 15.62 20.69 0.52
CA ASN A 97 15.61 22.11 0.84
C ASN A 97 15.57 22.95 -0.46
N SER A 98 14.38 23.42 -0.80
CA SER A 98 14.16 24.21 -2.02
C SER A 98 14.83 25.59 -1.98
N THR A 99 15.23 26.09 -0.80
CA THR A 99 15.95 27.37 -0.69
C THR A 99 17.42 27.26 -1.08
N THR A 100 17.97 26.04 -1.08
CA THR A 100 19.35 25.73 -1.49
C THR A 100 19.41 24.93 -2.78
N GLY A 101 18.27 24.39 -3.25
CA GLY A 101 18.19 23.54 -4.44
C GLY A 101 18.44 22.06 -4.14
N ASP A 102 18.52 21.69 -2.86
CA ASP A 102 18.66 20.30 -2.44
C ASP A 102 17.32 19.58 -2.63
N ILE A 103 17.36 18.42 -3.28
CA ILE A 103 16.18 17.61 -3.59
C ILE A 103 16.11 16.46 -2.59
N GLY A 104 14.96 16.30 -1.95
CA GLY A 104 14.73 15.26 -0.96
C GLY A 104 14.05 14.02 -1.54
N SER A 105 13.84 13.04 -0.68
CA SER A 105 12.98 11.89 -1.01
C SER A 105 11.52 12.25 -0.79
N GLN A 106 10.66 11.88 -1.74
CA GLN A 106 9.23 12.20 -1.70
C GLN A 106 8.41 10.98 -1.30
N TRP A 107 7.41 11.22 -0.45
CA TRP A 107 6.56 10.21 0.16
C TRP A 107 5.10 10.62 0.07
N THR A 108 4.22 9.65 -0.18
CA THR A 108 2.80 9.82 0.08
C THR A 108 2.56 10.02 1.58
N TYR A 109 1.40 10.54 1.97
CA TYR A 109 1.03 10.62 3.38
C TYR A 109 1.11 9.27 4.10
N SER A 110 0.64 8.19 3.46
CA SER A 110 0.69 6.85 4.03
C SER A 110 2.14 6.38 4.29
N GLN A 111 3.02 6.56 3.31
CA GLN A 111 4.44 6.24 3.44
C GLN A 111 5.12 7.08 4.53
N PHE A 112 4.83 8.38 4.59
CA PHE A 112 5.36 9.25 5.64
C PHE A 112 4.94 8.78 7.03
N VAL A 113 3.67 8.43 7.23
CA VAL A 113 3.14 7.90 8.50
C VAL A 113 3.84 6.59 8.89
N LYS A 114 4.04 5.68 7.91
CA LYS A 114 4.79 4.44 8.10
C LYS A 114 6.24 4.69 8.51
N GLY A 115 6.94 5.57 7.80
CA GLY A 115 8.31 5.99 8.13
C GLY A 115 8.42 6.67 9.51
N MET A 116 7.34 7.30 9.97
CA MET A 116 7.23 7.88 11.30
C MET A 116 6.87 6.84 12.39
N GLY A 117 6.79 5.55 12.06
CA GLY A 117 6.68 4.44 13.02
C GLY A 117 5.30 3.81 13.17
N ILE A 118 4.28 4.25 12.42
CA ILE A 118 2.97 3.57 12.39
C ILE A 118 2.94 2.68 11.14
N THR A 119 3.45 1.46 11.26
CA THR A 119 3.71 0.54 10.13
C THR A 119 2.46 0.17 9.33
N SER A 120 1.27 0.17 9.94
CA SER A 120 -0.02 -0.02 9.27
C SER A 120 -0.47 1.18 8.43
N GLY A 121 0.25 2.31 8.48
CA GLY A 121 -0.17 3.58 7.87
C GLY A 121 -1.14 4.38 8.76
N PRO A 122 -1.76 5.45 8.23
CA PRO A 122 -2.62 6.34 9.00
C PRO A 122 -3.86 5.61 9.54
N PRO A 123 -4.28 5.89 10.79
CA PRO A 123 -5.41 5.19 11.39
C PRO A 123 -6.71 5.53 10.65
N ALA A 124 -7.53 4.52 10.38
CA ALA A 124 -8.80 4.69 9.67
C ALA A 124 -9.80 5.60 10.43
N SER A 125 -9.68 5.66 11.76
CA SER A 125 -10.45 6.56 12.64
C SER A 125 -9.65 6.89 13.90
N GLY A 126 -10.02 7.97 14.58
CA GLY A 126 -9.30 8.41 15.78
C GLY A 126 -7.92 8.99 15.47
N SER A 127 -7.00 8.84 16.41
CA SER A 127 -5.65 9.37 16.29
C SER A 127 -4.63 8.44 16.93
N GLU A 128 -3.43 8.37 16.34
CA GLU A 128 -2.34 7.52 16.81
C GLU A 128 -1.02 8.30 16.79
N ASN A 129 -0.14 8.03 17.77
CA ASN A 129 1.15 8.69 17.84
C ASN A 129 2.21 7.87 17.09
N GLY A 130 3.07 8.55 16.32
CA GLY A 130 4.27 7.93 15.75
C GLY A 130 5.41 7.83 16.77
N THR A 131 6.58 7.41 16.28
CA THR A 131 7.84 7.34 17.03
C THR A 131 8.19 8.71 17.60
N ALA A 132 8.46 8.74 18.91
CA ALA A 132 8.89 9.95 19.59
C ALA A 132 10.36 10.29 19.30
N ASN A 133 10.70 11.57 19.37
CA ASN A 133 12.05 12.09 19.18
C ASN A 133 12.69 11.67 17.84
N PHE A 134 11.89 11.60 16.79
CA PHE A 134 12.34 11.25 15.45
C PHE A 134 13.16 12.40 14.84
N VAL A 135 14.32 12.10 14.28
CA VAL A 135 15.19 13.10 13.62
C VAL A 135 15.01 12.98 12.12
N ILE A 136 14.65 14.07 11.45
CA ILE A 136 14.63 14.12 9.99
C ILE A 136 16.06 14.20 9.47
N ASN A 137 16.42 13.27 8.59
CA ASN A 137 17.71 13.21 7.92
C ASN A 137 17.57 12.44 6.58
N ASP A 138 18.67 12.34 5.86
CA ASP A 138 18.84 11.57 4.62
C ASP A 138 18.62 10.06 4.78
N THR A 139 18.68 9.54 6.01
CA THR A 139 18.40 8.13 6.32
C THR A 139 16.92 7.83 6.60
N PHE A 140 16.01 8.79 6.39
CA PHE A 140 14.58 8.53 6.47
C PHE A 140 14.21 7.40 5.53
N THR A 141 13.74 6.30 6.10
CA THR A 141 13.29 5.13 5.37
C THR A 141 11.86 4.84 5.79
N VAL A 142 11.05 4.46 4.82
CA VAL A 142 9.77 3.83 5.10
C VAL A 142 10.13 2.37 5.37
N PRO A 143 9.77 1.79 6.53
CA PRO A 143 9.85 0.36 6.71
C PRO A 143 9.20 -0.29 5.50
N GLU A 144 9.93 -1.14 4.79
CA GLU A 144 9.31 -1.99 3.78
C GLU A 144 8.12 -2.67 4.47
N GLU A 145 6.98 -2.78 3.78
CA GLU A 145 5.97 -3.74 4.21
C GLU A 145 6.71 -5.06 4.31
N SER A 146 7.00 -5.50 5.54
CA SER A 146 7.03 -6.92 5.78
C SER A 146 5.61 -7.34 5.47
N GLU A 147 5.38 -7.84 4.26
CA GLU A 147 4.56 -9.04 4.16
C GLU A 147 5.20 -9.98 5.18
N GLU A 148 4.67 -9.99 6.40
CA GLU A 148 4.98 -11.07 7.30
C GLU A 148 4.35 -12.27 6.64
N THR A 149 5.11 -12.92 5.75
CA THR A 149 4.78 -14.25 5.30
C THR A 149 4.65 -15.05 6.59
N PRO A 150 3.46 -15.57 6.92
CA PRO A 150 3.27 -16.46 8.04
C PRO A 150 4.41 -17.49 8.07
N ASP A 151 5.06 -17.64 9.24
CA ASP A 151 6.14 -18.63 9.41
C ASP A 151 5.64 -20.07 9.11
N ASP A 152 4.33 -20.28 9.15
CA ASP A 152 3.66 -21.52 8.77
C ASP A 152 2.22 -21.25 8.28
N TYR A 153 1.79 -21.97 7.25
CA TYR A 153 0.43 -21.90 6.71
C TYR A 153 -0.32 -23.20 7.00
N THR A 154 -1.60 -23.10 7.35
CA THR A 154 -2.49 -24.26 7.32
C THR A 154 -2.76 -24.62 5.86
N ILE A 155 -2.29 -25.78 5.41
CA ILE A 155 -2.49 -26.21 4.02
C ILE A 155 -3.95 -26.60 3.79
N VAL A 156 -4.58 -25.95 2.81
CA VAL A 156 -5.91 -26.27 2.30
C VAL A 156 -5.77 -26.76 0.86
N ASN A 157 -5.67 -28.09 0.69
CA ASN A 157 -5.73 -28.68 -0.65
C ASN A 157 -7.15 -28.59 -1.19
N ILE A 158 -7.29 -27.96 -2.35
CA ILE A 158 -8.53 -27.93 -3.09
C ILE A 158 -8.61 -29.26 -3.84
N ASP A 159 -9.57 -30.08 -3.45
CA ASP A 159 -9.92 -31.35 -4.11
C ASP A 159 -11.45 -31.38 -4.19
N VAL A 160 -11.99 -31.01 -5.36
CA VAL A 160 -13.43 -30.83 -5.56
C VAL A 160 -13.97 -31.70 -6.69
N SER A 161 -15.25 -32.03 -6.61
CA SER A 161 -15.96 -32.82 -7.63
C SER A 161 -17.23 -32.14 -8.16
N SER A 162 -17.43 -30.87 -7.82
CA SER A 162 -18.55 -30.02 -8.23
C SER A 162 -18.24 -28.56 -7.92
N ASP A 163 -19.02 -27.64 -8.46
CA ASP A 163 -19.00 -26.23 -8.04
C ASP A 163 -19.09 -26.12 -6.51
N THR A 164 -18.14 -25.39 -5.91
CA THR A 164 -17.95 -25.39 -4.46
C THR A 164 -17.47 -24.03 -3.96
N THR A 165 -17.94 -23.65 -2.76
CA THR A 165 -17.38 -22.54 -1.98
C THR A 165 -16.63 -23.10 -0.78
N ILE A 166 -15.36 -22.73 -0.67
CA ILE A 166 -14.48 -22.99 0.47
C ILE A 166 -14.43 -21.69 1.28
N ASN A 167 -14.66 -21.75 2.58
CA ASN A 167 -14.57 -20.57 3.45
C ASN A 167 -13.21 -20.55 4.12
N ALA A 168 -12.44 -19.50 3.91
CA ALA A 168 -11.23 -19.22 4.66
C ALA A 168 -11.55 -18.97 6.14
N THR A 169 -10.56 -19.20 6.99
CA THR A 169 -10.66 -18.92 8.42
C THR A 169 -9.82 -17.71 8.80
N ASN A 170 -9.69 -17.44 10.11
CA ASN A 170 -8.86 -16.33 10.58
C ASN A 170 -7.40 -16.76 10.86
N VAL A 171 -7.02 -18.00 10.53
CA VAL A 171 -5.62 -18.44 10.60
C VAL A 171 -5.00 -18.33 9.21
N PRO A 172 -3.67 -18.12 9.11
CA PRO A 172 -2.98 -18.18 7.83
C PRO A 172 -3.20 -19.50 7.09
N GLU A 173 -3.70 -19.44 5.86
CA GLU A 173 -4.02 -20.61 5.03
C GLU A 173 -3.29 -20.56 3.68
N ASP A 174 -2.80 -21.73 3.23
CA ASP A 174 -2.23 -21.92 1.90
C ASP A 174 -3.21 -22.75 1.07
N PHE A 175 -4.00 -22.08 0.23
CA PHE A 175 -4.96 -22.71 -0.65
C PHE A 175 -4.24 -23.25 -1.89
N ARG A 176 -4.16 -24.57 -2.01
CA ARG A 176 -3.45 -25.24 -3.11
C ARG A 176 -4.44 -25.72 -4.15
N TYR A 177 -4.31 -25.21 -5.37
CA TYR A 177 -5.11 -25.59 -6.53
C TYR A 177 -4.25 -26.29 -7.57
N GLU A 178 -4.61 -27.48 -8.02
CA GLU A 178 -3.82 -28.23 -9.00
C GLU A 178 -4.21 -27.89 -10.45
N VAL A 179 -3.20 -27.62 -11.27
CA VAL A 179 -3.35 -27.25 -12.67
C VAL A 179 -2.28 -27.94 -13.50
N GLY A 180 -2.64 -28.44 -14.68
CA GLY A 180 -1.67 -29.03 -15.61
C GLY A 180 -0.78 -27.99 -16.27
N THR A 181 0.37 -28.40 -16.79
CA THR A 181 1.23 -27.52 -17.62
C THR A 181 0.57 -27.04 -18.91
N ASP A 182 -0.55 -27.65 -19.30
CA ASP A 182 -1.43 -27.26 -20.40
C ASP A 182 -2.50 -26.24 -19.99
N GLY A 183 -2.49 -25.78 -18.74
CA GLY A 183 -3.45 -24.83 -18.19
C GLY A 183 -4.80 -25.44 -17.83
N ILE A 184 -4.98 -26.76 -18.02
CA ILE A 184 -6.22 -27.47 -17.69
C ILE A 184 -6.23 -27.78 -16.20
N SER A 185 -7.31 -27.37 -15.52
CA SER A 185 -7.52 -27.69 -14.10
C SER A 185 -7.50 -29.20 -13.84
N LYS A 186 -6.89 -29.62 -12.71
CA LYS A 186 -6.94 -31.01 -12.24
C LYS A 186 -8.13 -31.30 -11.32
N GLU A 187 -8.84 -30.25 -10.89
CA GLU A 187 -10.06 -30.34 -10.12
C GLU A 187 -11.29 -30.66 -10.99
N GLY A 188 -11.14 -30.62 -12.31
CA GLY A 188 -12.26 -30.71 -13.27
C GLY A 188 -12.85 -29.34 -13.61
N ALA A 189 -13.80 -29.33 -14.55
CA ALA A 189 -14.42 -28.10 -15.06
C ALA A 189 -15.50 -27.55 -14.10
N PHE A 190 -15.08 -27.13 -12.91
CA PHE A 190 -15.95 -26.58 -11.86
C PHE A 190 -15.59 -25.14 -11.51
N ALA A 191 -16.57 -24.42 -10.97
CA ALA A 191 -16.35 -23.14 -10.31
C ALA A 191 -16.00 -23.35 -8.83
N VAL A 192 -14.79 -22.95 -8.44
CA VAL A 192 -14.32 -22.95 -7.05
C VAL A 192 -14.23 -21.52 -6.56
N THR A 193 -14.88 -21.22 -5.44
CA THR A 193 -14.79 -19.92 -4.76
C THR A 193 -14.10 -20.09 -3.42
N ILE A 194 -13.07 -19.29 -3.13
CA ILE A 194 -12.49 -19.18 -1.80
C ILE A 194 -13.06 -17.91 -1.15
N ASP A 195 -14.13 -18.06 -0.37
CA ASP A 195 -14.76 -16.94 0.32
C ASP A 195 -13.97 -16.57 1.58
N GLY A 196 -13.84 -15.27 1.85
CA GLY A 196 -13.14 -14.76 3.03
C GLY A 196 -11.61 -14.77 2.96
N PHE A 197 -10.99 -15.00 1.79
CA PHE A 197 -9.53 -14.96 1.62
C PHE A 197 -8.93 -13.65 2.17
N ASP A 198 -8.08 -13.74 3.19
CA ASP A 198 -7.39 -12.61 3.78
C ASP A 198 -6.08 -12.34 3.02
N LYS A 199 -6.11 -11.32 2.15
CA LYS A 199 -4.96 -10.95 1.33
C LYS A 199 -3.65 -10.67 2.08
N SER A 200 -3.71 -10.39 3.38
CA SER A 200 -2.52 -10.12 4.20
C SER A 200 -1.98 -11.36 4.92
N ASN A 201 -2.76 -12.43 5.05
CA ASN A 201 -2.41 -13.61 5.85
C ASN A 201 -2.53 -14.93 5.09
N ASP A 202 -3.32 -14.98 4.02
CA ASP A 202 -3.54 -16.16 3.21
C ASP A 202 -2.71 -16.15 1.94
N LYS A 203 -2.46 -17.35 1.43
CA LYS A 203 -1.68 -17.61 0.23
C LYS A 203 -2.50 -18.45 -0.74
N LEU A 204 -2.39 -18.11 -2.03
CA LEU A 204 -2.80 -18.99 -3.11
C LEU A 204 -1.57 -19.68 -3.70
N THR A 205 -1.59 -21.01 -3.78
CA THR A 205 -0.57 -21.78 -4.49
C THR A 205 -1.21 -22.51 -5.68
N LEU A 206 -0.77 -22.17 -6.89
CA LEU A 206 -1.10 -22.92 -8.10
C LEU A 206 -0.03 -24.00 -8.32
N VAL A 207 -0.41 -25.25 -8.12
CA VAL A 207 0.49 -26.40 -8.24
C VAL A 207 0.47 -26.91 -9.68
N LEU A 208 1.58 -26.75 -10.39
CA LEU A 208 1.76 -27.21 -11.76
C LEU A 208 2.09 -28.71 -11.79
N ILE A 209 1.07 -29.53 -12.04
CA ILE A 209 1.20 -30.98 -12.16
C ILE A 209 1.94 -31.33 -13.45
N GLY A 210 3.05 -32.07 -13.31
CA GLY A 210 3.97 -32.40 -14.40
C GLY A 210 4.92 -31.26 -14.80
N GLY A 211 4.97 -30.17 -14.03
CA GLY A 211 5.89 -29.07 -14.24
C GLY A 211 7.34 -29.44 -13.92
N THR A 212 8.30 -28.85 -14.64
CA THR A 212 9.74 -29.04 -14.36
C THR A 212 10.38 -27.85 -13.63
N SER A 213 9.66 -26.73 -13.54
CA SER A 213 10.11 -25.49 -12.91
C SER A 213 8.91 -24.65 -12.49
N ASN A 214 9.11 -23.82 -11.46
CA ASN A 214 8.13 -22.82 -11.04
C ASN A 214 7.94 -21.76 -12.13
N LEU A 215 6.78 -21.11 -12.11
CA LEU A 215 6.48 -20.00 -13.03
C LEU A 215 6.25 -18.72 -12.24
N THR A 216 6.42 -17.58 -12.90
CA THR A 216 5.86 -16.31 -12.42
C THR A 216 4.37 -16.23 -12.77
N THR A 217 3.62 -15.31 -12.16
CA THR A 217 2.20 -15.07 -12.50
C THR A 217 2.04 -14.69 -13.97
N GLN A 218 2.97 -13.90 -14.53
CA GLN A 218 2.95 -13.52 -15.94
C GLN A 218 3.18 -14.71 -16.87
N GLN A 219 4.08 -15.62 -16.49
CA GLN A 219 4.33 -16.84 -17.27
C GLN A 219 3.14 -17.80 -17.21
N PHE A 220 2.49 -17.91 -16.04
CA PHE A 220 1.28 -18.69 -15.87
C PHE A 220 0.12 -18.14 -16.72
N ASP A 221 -0.10 -16.83 -16.68
CA ASP A 221 -1.12 -16.12 -17.48
C ASP A 221 -0.84 -16.15 -18.98
N SER A 222 0.42 -16.43 -19.37
CA SER A 222 0.80 -16.63 -20.77
C SER A 222 0.55 -18.06 -21.28
N ILE A 223 0.08 -18.99 -20.44
CA ILE A 223 -0.30 -20.33 -20.88
C ILE A 223 -1.56 -20.22 -21.75
N GLU A 224 -1.60 -20.99 -22.84
CA GLU A 224 -2.70 -20.91 -23.80
C GLU A 224 -4.06 -21.18 -23.13
N ASN A 225 -5.01 -20.26 -23.34
CA ASN A 225 -6.37 -20.30 -22.80
C ASN A 225 -6.50 -20.18 -21.26
N ILE A 226 -5.44 -19.75 -20.58
CA ILE A 226 -5.60 -19.14 -19.24
C ILE A 226 -5.92 -17.66 -19.43
N ASP A 227 -6.85 -17.16 -18.61
CA ASP A 227 -7.16 -15.73 -18.53
C ASP A 227 -7.40 -15.35 -17.07
N VAL A 228 -6.78 -14.27 -16.61
CA VAL A 228 -6.97 -13.76 -15.27
C VAL A 228 -7.60 -12.37 -15.34
N THR A 229 -8.78 -12.24 -14.73
CA THR A 229 -9.49 -10.96 -14.64
C THR A 229 -9.62 -10.54 -13.18
N SER A 230 -9.70 -9.23 -12.96
CA SER A 230 -9.94 -8.70 -11.62
C SER A 230 -10.70 -7.39 -11.71
N ASP A 231 -11.76 -7.28 -10.91
CA ASP A 231 -12.56 -6.07 -10.78
C ASP A 231 -13.18 -5.94 -9.38
N GLY A 232 -13.60 -4.73 -9.01
CA GLY A 232 -14.20 -4.45 -7.70
C GLY A 232 -15.61 -5.02 -7.47
N ILE A 233 -16.17 -5.81 -8.41
CA ILE A 233 -17.48 -6.46 -8.28
C ILE A 233 -17.31 -7.97 -8.06
N SER A 234 -16.51 -8.62 -8.90
CA SER A 234 -16.33 -10.06 -8.96
C SER A 234 -15.09 -10.52 -8.18
N GLY A 235 -14.19 -9.61 -7.82
CA GLY A 235 -12.86 -9.94 -7.30
C GLY A 235 -11.96 -10.49 -8.40
N THR A 236 -10.96 -11.28 -8.01
CA THR A 236 -10.00 -11.89 -8.93
C THR A 236 -10.51 -13.26 -9.36
N GLN A 237 -10.52 -13.50 -10.67
CA GLN A 237 -10.99 -14.73 -11.29
C GLN A 237 -9.90 -15.29 -12.21
N ILE A 238 -9.61 -16.58 -12.06
CA ILE A 238 -8.69 -17.32 -12.93
C ILE A 238 -9.54 -18.30 -13.74
N TYR A 239 -9.59 -18.10 -15.05
CA TYR A 239 -10.21 -19.01 -16.00
C TYR A 239 -9.15 -19.97 -16.54
N PHE A 240 -9.40 -21.27 -16.38
CA PHE A 240 -8.47 -22.31 -16.82
C PHE A 240 -8.77 -22.76 -18.25
N ALA A 241 -7.75 -23.35 -18.89
CA ALA A 241 -7.88 -23.88 -20.25
C ALA A 241 -8.99 -24.94 -20.33
N PRO A 242 -9.73 -25.00 -21.45
CA PRO A 242 -10.83 -25.94 -21.60
C PRO A 242 -10.33 -27.38 -21.66
N ASP A 243 -11.08 -28.28 -21.05
CA ASP A 243 -10.82 -29.71 -21.07
C ASP A 243 -11.16 -30.36 -22.43
N SER A 244 -11.06 -31.68 -22.51
CA SER A 244 -11.43 -32.42 -23.73
C SER A 244 -12.91 -32.32 -24.13
N SER A 245 -13.78 -31.96 -23.19
CA SER A 245 -15.22 -31.71 -23.39
C SER A 245 -15.51 -30.28 -23.84
N LYS A 246 -14.48 -29.40 -23.81
CA LYS A 246 -14.54 -27.95 -24.03
C LYS A 246 -15.15 -27.17 -22.86
N ASP A 247 -15.18 -27.77 -21.68
CA ASP A 247 -15.61 -27.11 -20.46
C ASP A 247 -14.39 -26.56 -19.72
N SER A 248 -14.51 -25.36 -19.13
CA SER A 248 -13.43 -24.69 -18.40
C SER A 248 -13.74 -24.62 -16.91
N ALA A 249 -12.70 -24.72 -16.09
CA ALA A 249 -12.80 -24.44 -14.66
C ALA A 249 -12.62 -22.95 -14.37
N THR A 250 -13.05 -22.50 -13.20
CA THR A 250 -12.81 -21.13 -12.73
C THR A 250 -12.48 -21.14 -11.24
N LEU A 251 -11.42 -20.45 -10.84
CA LEU A 251 -11.12 -20.16 -9.44
C LEU A 251 -11.44 -18.68 -9.15
N ILE A 252 -12.16 -18.42 -8.06
CA ILE A 252 -12.68 -17.11 -7.69
C ILE A 252 -12.19 -16.73 -6.30
N LEU A 253 -11.56 -15.56 -6.18
CA LEU A 253 -11.21 -14.88 -4.93
C LEU A 253 -12.09 -13.62 -4.80
N PRO A 254 -13.26 -13.69 -4.15
CA PRO A 254 -14.15 -12.55 -3.98
C PRO A 254 -13.46 -11.42 -3.21
N ASN A 255 -13.75 -10.17 -3.57
CA ASN A 255 -13.23 -8.96 -2.90
C ASN A 255 -11.70 -8.77 -2.97
N ILE A 256 -10.98 -9.60 -3.73
CA ILE A 256 -9.57 -9.39 -4.05
C ILE A 256 -9.48 -8.65 -5.38
N GLU A 257 -9.11 -7.38 -5.34
CA GLU A 257 -8.95 -6.53 -6.53
C GLU A 257 -7.46 -6.34 -6.85
N GLU A 258 -7.08 -6.68 -8.08
CA GLU A 258 -5.72 -6.55 -8.61
C GLU A 258 -5.74 -5.68 -9.86
N ARG A 259 -4.74 -4.82 -10.04
CA ARG A 259 -4.66 -3.97 -11.21
C ARG A 259 -3.87 -4.67 -12.32
N ILE A 260 -4.59 -5.23 -13.30
CA ILE A 260 -3.98 -5.89 -14.46
C ILE A 260 -3.88 -4.89 -15.63
N VAL A 261 -2.66 -4.66 -16.14
CA VAL A 261 -2.39 -3.70 -17.24
C VAL A 261 -1.98 -4.40 -18.54
N ASP A 262 -1.37 -5.58 -18.45
CA ASP A 262 -0.96 -6.41 -19.60
C ASP A 262 -1.10 -7.89 -19.25
N THR A 263 -0.13 -8.45 -18.54
CA THR A 263 -0.20 -9.80 -17.95
C THR A 263 -0.40 -9.73 -16.45
N TRP A 264 -0.99 -10.77 -15.89
CA TRP A 264 -1.25 -10.91 -14.47
C TRP A 264 0.05 -10.80 -13.66
N THR A 265 0.17 -9.70 -12.91
CA THR A 265 1.25 -9.45 -11.95
C THR A 265 0.61 -9.18 -10.61
N VAL A 266 0.73 -10.12 -9.67
CA VAL A 266 0.15 -9.93 -8.34
C VAL A 266 0.99 -8.97 -7.52
N THR A 267 0.32 -8.00 -6.90
CA THR A 267 0.90 -7.00 -6.01
C THR A 267 0.07 -6.79 -4.73
N THR A 268 -1.10 -7.43 -4.64
CA THR A 268 -2.10 -7.15 -3.59
C THR A 268 -2.31 -8.29 -2.59
N TYR A 269 -1.76 -9.48 -2.85
CA TYR A 269 -1.81 -10.68 -2.00
C TYR A 269 -0.66 -11.64 -2.32
N THR A 270 -0.45 -12.67 -1.49
CA THR A 270 0.59 -13.67 -1.74
C THR A 270 0.09 -14.79 -2.68
N VAL A 271 0.77 -14.98 -3.80
CA VAL A 271 0.55 -16.10 -4.73
C VAL A 271 1.86 -16.74 -5.17
N GLU A 272 1.85 -18.06 -5.33
CA GLU A 272 2.97 -18.79 -5.92
C GLU A 272 2.49 -19.78 -6.98
N ILE A 273 3.30 -19.97 -8.02
CA ILE A 273 3.08 -20.98 -9.06
C ILE A 273 4.26 -21.93 -9.03
N ILE A 274 4.05 -23.11 -8.45
CA ILE A 274 5.10 -24.06 -8.12
C ILE A 274 4.94 -25.34 -8.92
N ALA A 275 6.05 -25.87 -9.47
CA ALA A 275 6.01 -27.20 -10.03
C ALA A 275 5.80 -28.24 -8.92
N ASP A 276 4.99 -29.25 -9.18
CA ASP A 276 4.71 -30.35 -8.23
C ASP A 276 5.99 -30.98 -7.66
N ILE A 277 7.03 -31.16 -8.48
CA ILE A 277 8.33 -31.69 -8.06
C ILE A 277 9.07 -30.78 -7.06
N ASN A 278 8.74 -29.50 -7.02
CA ASN A 278 9.33 -28.51 -6.13
C ASN A 278 8.45 -28.20 -4.91
N LEU A 279 7.25 -28.79 -4.83
CA LEU A 279 6.37 -28.66 -3.67
C LEU A 279 6.98 -29.46 -2.50
N VAL A 280 7.46 -28.74 -1.49
CA VAL A 280 8.09 -29.30 -0.27
C VAL A 280 7.04 -29.47 0.83
#